data_AF-A0A4Q2Y8Q5-F1
#
_entry.id   AF-A0A4Q2Y8Q5-F1
#
_cell.length_a   1.000
_cell.length_b   1.000
_cell.length_c   1.000
_cell.angle_alpha   90.00
_cell.angle_beta   90.00
_cell.angle_gamma   90.00
#
_symmetry.space_group_name_H-M   'P 1'
#
loop_
_entity.id
_entity.type
_entity.pdbx_description
1 polymer ?
#
loop_
_entity_poly.entity_id
_entity_poly.type
_entity_poly.pdbx_seq_one_letter_code
_entity_poly.pdbx_strand_id
1 'polypeptide(L)' 'MIRRIFALSALISCMSLHAADLPLQLRVLSFNIRYINSGDTGTRTWLARRDLASQVIREDKADLIGLQEA' A
#
# COMPACT_ATOMS: atom_id res chain seq x y z
N MET A 1 3.89 -40.42 38.72
CA MET A 1 3.67 -38.98 38.42
C MET A 1 4.65 -38.45 37.37
N ILE A 2 5.95 -38.76 37.46
CA ILE A 2 7.01 -38.35 36.51
C ILE A 2 6.74 -38.69 35.03
N ARG A 3 6.21 -39.87 34.68
CA ARG A 3 5.87 -40.23 33.28
C ARG A 3 4.78 -39.34 32.65
N ARG A 4 3.84 -38.83 33.46
CA ARG A 4 2.79 -37.91 32.98
C ARG A 4 3.33 -36.51 32.71
N ILE A 5 4.34 -36.10 33.49
CA ILE A 5 5.04 -34.81 33.31
C ILE A 5 5.86 -34.85 32.02
N PHE A 6 6.62 -35.92 31.77
CA PHE A 6 7.36 -36.08 30.50
C PHE A 6 6.44 -36.13 29.27
N ALA A 7 5.27 -36.75 29.37
CA ALA A 7 4.28 -36.79 28.29
C ALA A 7 3.69 -35.39 27.98
N LEU A 8 3.49 -34.57 29.01
CA LEU A 8 2.97 -33.20 28.85
C LEU A 8 4.02 -32.25 28.23
N SER A 9 5.30 -32.42 28.59
CA SER A 9 6.40 -31.66 27.99
C SER A 9 6.61 -31.97 26.50
N ALA A 10 6.40 -33.23 26.10
CA ALA A 10 6.51 -33.65 24.69
C ALA A 10 5.41 -33.04 23.81
N LEU A 11 4.20 -32.84 24.34
CA LEU A 11 3.07 -32.25 23.61
C LEU A 11 3.27 -30.75 23.30
N ILE A 12 3.93 -30.01 24.20
CA ILE A 12 4.20 -28.57 24.02
C ILE A 12 5.32 -28.35 22.99
N SER A 13 6.28 -29.26 22.90
CA SER A 13 7.41 -29.16 21.96
C SER A 13 7.05 -29.44 20.50
N CYS A 14 5.84 -29.93 20.21
CA CYS A 14 5.35 -30.18 18.85
C CYS A 14 4.53 -29.02 18.26
N MET A 15 4.30 -27.94 19.00
CA MET A 15 3.60 -26.78 18.45
C MET A 15 4.59 -25.92 17.66
N SER A 16 4.56 -26.06 16.33
CA SER A 16 5.25 -25.14 15.43
C SER A 16 4.70 -23.72 15.62
N LEU A 17 5.51 -22.80 16.14
CA LEU A 17 5.23 -21.36 16.03
C LEU A 17 5.35 -20.99 14.55
N HIS A 18 4.23 -21.00 13.82
CA HIS A 18 4.17 -20.40 12.51
C HIS A 18 3.89 -18.91 12.71
N ALA A 19 4.93 -18.08 12.55
CA ALA A 19 4.69 -16.66 12.33
C ALA A 19 3.88 -16.58 11.02
N ALA A 20 2.69 -15.98 11.07
CA ALA A 20 1.93 -15.73 9.87
C ALA A 20 2.73 -14.71 9.04
N ASP A 21 3.43 -15.17 8.01
CA ASP A 21 3.97 -14.32 6.95
C ASP A 21 2.78 -13.74 6.19
N LEU A 22 2.19 -12.68 6.75
CA LEU A 22 1.20 -11.91 6.04
C LEU A 22 1.88 -11.33 4.81
N PRO A 23 1.35 -11.56 3.61
CA PRO A 23 1.95 -11.03 2.40
C PRO A 23 2.03 -9.50 2.52
N LEU A 24 3.18 -8.93 2.18
CA LEU A 24 3.34 -7.48 2.09
C LEU A 24 2.30 -6.96 1.08
N GLN A 25 1.32 -6.21 1.57
CA GLN A 25 0.33 -5.56 0.73
C GLN A 25 0.85 -4.18 0.34
N LEU A 26 1.03 -3.95 -0.96
CA LEU A 26 1.39 -2.66 -1.52
C LEU A 26 0.20 -2.10 -2.29
N ARG A 27 -0.11 -0.84 -2.03
CA ARG A 27 -1.05 -0.08 -2.83
C ARG A 27 -0.31 0.73 -3.87
N VAL A 28 -0.67 0.53 -5.14
CA VAL A 28 -0.02 1.17 -6.28
C VAL A 28 -1.01 2.07 -7.00
N LEU A 29 -0.61 3.33 -7.24
CA LEU A 29 -1.34 4.29 -8.05
C LEU A 29 -0.63 4.49 -9.39
N SER A 30 -1.37 4.39 -10.49
CA SER A 30 -0.92 4.87 -11.81
C SER A 30 -1.84 6.02 -12.23
N PHE A 31 -1.28 7.20 -12.44
CA PHE A 31 -2.07 8.42 -12.64
C PHE A 31 -1.46 9.34 -13.70
N ASN A 32 -2.18 9.54 -14.80
CA ASN A 32 -1.84 10.56 -15.78
C ASN A 32 -2.37 11.91 -15.28
N ILE A 33 -1.44 12.83 -14.99
CA ILE A 33 -1.78 14.14 -14.45
C ILE A 33 -1.95 15.22 -15.51
N ARG A 34 -1.84 14.85 -16.80
CA ARG A 34 -1.93 15.69 -17.98
C ARG A 34 -0.91 16.84 -17.99
N TYR A 35 -0.03 16.87 -18.98
CA TYR A 35 1.04 17.88 -19.06
C TYR A 35 0.48 19.29 -19.24
N ILE A 36 1.35 20.29 -19.05
CA ILE A 36 1.03 21.69 -19.25
C ILE A 36 0.82 21.96 -20.75
N ASN A 37 -0.42 22.25 -21.15
CA ASN A 37 -0.78 22.55 -22.53
C ASN A 37 -1.48 23.92 -22.61
N SER A 38 -1.10 24.76 -23.58
CA SER A 38 -1.68 26.10 -23.80
C SER A 38 -3.12 26.07 -24.31
N GLY A 39 -3.57 24.96 -24.90
CA GLY A 39 -4.94 24.71 -25.32
C GLY A 39 -5.88 24.29 -24.19
N ASP A 40 -5.36 23.91 -23.02
CA ASP A 40 -6.18 23.68 -21.84
C ASP A 40 -6.52 25.02 -21.17
N THR A 41 -7.78 25.43 -21.22
CA THR A 41 -8.24 26.75 -20.78
C THR A 41 -9.17 26.67 -19.56
N GLY A 42 -9.32 27.79 -18.86
CA GLY A 42 -10.16 27.89 -17.66
C GLY A 42 -9.78 26.88 -16.59
N THR A 43 -10.76 26.10 -16.12
CA THR A 43 -10.60 25.07 -15.08
C THR A 43 -9.75 23.88 -15.52
N ARG A 44 -9.44 23.75 -16.82
CA ARG A 44 -8.61 22.67 -17.37
C ARG A 44 -7.12 22.99 -17.36
N THR A 45 -6.75 24.26 -17.14
CA THR A 45 -5.34 24.67 -17.06
C THR A 45 -4.62 23.91 -15.95
N TRP A 46 -3.33 23.58 -16.11
CA TRP A 46 -2.56 22.93 -15.04
C TRP A 46 -2.66 23.66 -13.69
N LEU A 47 -2.57 24.99 -13.71
CA LEU A 47 -2.67 25.82 -12.51
C LEU A 47 -3.99 25.62 -11.76
N ALA A 48 -5.10 25.45 -12.47
CA ALA A 48 -6.42 25.25 -11.85
C ALA A 48 -6.62 23.85 -11.26
N ARG A 49 -5.91 22.82 -11.74
CA ARG A 49 -6.13 21.42 -11.36
C ARG A 49 -5.00 20.78 -10.55
N ARG A 50 -3.82 21.42 -10.42
CA ARG A 50 -2.68 20.86 -9.68
C ARG A 50 -3.02 20.54 -8.22
N ASP A 51 -3.84 21.37 -7.57
CA ASP A 51 -4.19 21.19 -6.16
C ASP A 51 -5.12 19.97 -5.98
N LEU A 52 -6.06 19.78 -6.92
CA LEU A 52 -6.92 18.60 -6.97
C LEU A 52 -6.13 17.33 -7.31
N ALA A 53 -5.22 17.37 -8.29
CA ALA A 53 -4.35 16.23 -8.59
C ALA A 53 -3.50 15.83 -7.38
N SER A 54 -3.00 16.83 -6.65
CA SER A 54 -2.26 16.62 -5.40
C SER A 54 -3.14 16.04 -4.28
N GLN A 55 -4.41 16.46 -4.21
CA GLN A 55 -5.38 15.89 -3.28
C GLN A 55 -5.64 14.41 -3.57
N VAL A 56 -5.88 14.04 -4.82
CA VAL A 56 -6.06 12.63 -5.24
C VAL A 56 -4.88 11.78 -4.79
N ILE A 57 -3.65 12.24 -5.06
CA ILE A 57 -2.43 11.51 -4.65
C ILE A 57 -2.36 11.33 -3.13
N ARG A 58 -2.71 12.36 -2.35
CA ARG A 58 -2.66 12.30 -0.87
C ARG A 58 -3.76 11.44 -0.25
N GLU A 59 -4.94 11.45 -0.84
CA GLU A 59 -6.11 10.71 -0.37
C GLU A 59 -6.08 9.25 -0.79
N ASP A 60 -5.44 8.95 -1.92
CA ASP A 60 -5.28 7.58 -2.40
C ASP A 60 -4.48 6.73 -1.40
N LYS A 61 -3.46 7.28 -0.73
CA LYS A 61 -2.58 6.54 0.20
C LYS A 61 -1.83 5.38 -0.48
N ALA A 62 -1.45 5.52 -1.74
CA ALA A 62 -0.57 4.57 -2.40
C ALA A 62 0.86 4.62 -1.82
N ASP A 63 1.46 3.44 -1.69
CA ASP A 63 2.86 3.24 -1.29
C ASP A 63 3.81 3.51 -2.46
N LEU A 64 3.34 3.28 -3.69
CA LEU A 64 4.09 3.53 -4.92
C LEU A 64 3.19 4.25 -5.94
N ILE A 65 3.70 5.34 -6.50
CA ILE A 65 2.95 6.17 -7.45
C ILE A 65 3.73 6.27 -8.76
N GLY A 66 3.12 5.85 -9.85
CA GLY A 66 3.58 6.12 -11.22
C GLY A 66 2.78 7.28 -11.83
N LEU A 67 3.48 8.32 -12.27
CA LEU A 67 2.86 9.47 -12.95
C LEU A 67 3.15 9.43 -14.45
N GLN A 68 2.18 9.89 -15.24
CA GLN A 68 2.38 10.17 -16.66
C GLN A 68 2.09 11.64 -16.97
N GLU A 69 2.76 12.15 -18.00
CA GLU A 69 2.63 13.54 -18.47
C GLU A 69 2.96 14.60 -17.39
N ALA A 70 3.90 14.30 -16.48
CA ALA A 70 4.36 15.23 -15.46
C ALA A 70 5.28 16.33 -16.00
#